data_AF-A0A453S7G1-F1
#
_entry.id   AF-A0A453S7G1-F1
#
_cell.length_a   1.000
_cell.length_b   1.000
_cell.length_c   1.000
_cell.angle_alpha   90.00
_cell.angle_beta   90.00
_cell.angle_gamma   90.00
#
_symmetry.space_group_name_H-M   'P 1'
#
loop_
_entity.id
_entity.type
_entity.pdbx_description
1 polymer ?
#
loop_
_entity_poly.entity_id
_entity_poly.type
_entity_poly.pdbx_seq_one_letter_code
_entity_poly.pdbx_strand_id
1 'polypeptide(L)'
;ISTGQFEGMQPIGVQLLCLIMDKFGMTVDPEFPGHILLEQFQAQLVSAVKTAISTTSGPLLLEAGLELATKVMTSSVIGGDKVALNRLFLLISRPLSDIEDLFYPSFADWVVCKIKVRLLTAHAAVKCYTYQFLRAKENVPDEHQQLAPLLANSSTLLGKYWVGALKDYFSIIFGLHSRINHKPFLDGIQSLLVSLKVQKYLDEVWALILQATALDAAPVEFGADDSEDVHEHMFISGRSMVKLEQSDFQFLWGLSVLVLFHSHQSTVNGSVKMKLDCSKENFFSNIVFYGLDNPRPCDQVLPVLLSLTTEAFFSKDFLSVDICQELLQALIYADCSGAPVVSLFSKIIRLCPDKFFEEEDFVFVALELYSHCLAMVLRSRDGNSQELPSNNLLPELSSASETMGCRMNNKHLWKLMMVLLSTSHQSSQLVSTDQCLSNIISFLHNILPFMKKCFRERAEPGDVHTNPQVALGALISLLAYFCTECDNRISMLENKISDSYRLLAKILFFCSGEVIALAKLVHEIEFLNENGAKNDVHMCGSFRHCIHIIQGSLRSTNMQVSNWLCLLCAPNISDCVSS
;
A
#
# COMPACT_ATOMS: atom_id res chain seq x y z
N ILE A 1 -41.01 14.95 -10.26
CA ILE A 1 -40.66 15.73 -9.04
C ILE A 1 -39.31 16.41 -9.24
N SER A 2 -38.23 15.66 -9.51
CA SER A 2 -36.88 16.19 -9.78
C SER A 2 -36.79 17.11 -11.01
N THR A 3 -37.58 16.88 -12.06
CA THR A 3 -37.63 17.69 -13.29
C THR A 3 -38.94 18.46 -13.47
N GLY A 4 -39.76 18.54 -12.41
CA GLY A 4 -41.07 19.21 -12.46
C GLY A 4 -40.96 20.74 -12.44
N GLN A 5 -42.07 21.44 -12.69
CA GLN A 5 -42.10 22.92 -12.70
C GLN A 5 -42.06 23.58 -11.31
N PHE A 6 -42.17 22.80 -10.24
CA PHE A 6 -42.24 23.32 -8.87
C PHE A 6 -40.84 23.36 -8.23
N GLU A 7 -40.18 24.52 -8.33
CA GLU A 7 -38.78 24.72 -7.92
C GLU A 7 -38.47 24.24 -6.49
N GLY A 8 -39.39 24.45 -5.54
CA GLY A 8 -39.20 24.01 -4.15
C GLY A 8 -39.20 22.49 -3.94
N MET A 9 -39.77 21.72 -4.87
CA MET A 9 -39.81 20.24 -4.79
C MET A 9 -38.69 19.57 -5.57
N GLN A 10 -38.03 20.28 -6.48
CA GLN A 10 -36.97 19.71 -7.31
C GLN A 10 -35.79 19.16 -6.47
N PRO A 11 -35.23 19.88 -5.46
CA PRO A 11 -34.13 19.34 -4.65
C PRO A 11 -34.52 18.06 -3.91
N ILE A 12 -35.76 18.00 -3.37
CA ILE A 12 -36.29 16.82 -2.68
C ILE A 12 -36.39 15.64 -3.65
N GLY A 13 -36.87 15.88 -4.87
CA GLY A 13 -36.92 14.86 -5.91
C GLY A 13 -35.55 14.33 -6.31
N VAL A 14 -34.53 15.19 -6.35
CA VAL A 14 -33.14 14.78 -6.64
C VAL A 14 -32.52 14.00 -5.49
N GLN A 15 -32.78 14.40 -4.24
CA GLN A 15 -32.35 13.63 -3.06
C GLN A 15 -33.01 12.26 -2.99
N LEU A 16 -34.28 12.14 -3.40
CA LEU A 16 -34.94 10.83 -3.51
C LEU A 16 -34.25 9.93 -4.55
N LEU A 17 -33.80 10.49 -5.68
CA LEU A 17 -33.00 9.74 -6.66
C LEU A 17 -31.66 9.29 -6.08
N CYS A 18 -31.01 10.11 -5.24
CA CYS A 18 -29.80 9.71 -4.53
C CYS A 18 -30.05 8.49 -3.62
N LEU A 19 -31.14 8.49 -2.86
CA LEU A 19 -31.53 7.35 -2.01
C LEU A 19 -31.86 6.10 -2.82
N ILE A 20 -32.47 6.25 -4.00
CA ILE A 20 -32.73 5.14 -4.92
C ILE A 20 -31.42 4.56 -5.44
N MET A 21 -30.47 5.40 -5.84
CA MET A 21 -29.13 4.96 -6.26
C MET A 21 -28.42 4.19 -5.15
N ASP A 22 -28.52 4.64 -3.91
CA ASP A 22 -27.88 3.97 -2.77
C ASP A 22 -28.47 2.59 -2.49
N LYS A 23 -29.78 2.42 -2.65
CA LYS A 23 -30.44 1.14 -2.39
C LYS A 23 -30.41 0.17 -3.56
N PHE A 24 -30.47 0.68 -4.79
CA PHE A 24 -30.72 -0.14 -5.99
C PHE A 24 -29.61 -0.05 -7.05
N GLY A 25 -28.56 0.76 -6.84
CA GLY A 25 -27.51 0.99 -7.83
C GLY A 25 -26.67 -0.22 -8.22
N MET A 26 -26.69 -1.29 -7.41
CA MET A 26 -26.02 -2.57 -7.69
C MET A 26 -27.01 -3.73 -7.78
N THR A 27 -28.32 -3.47 -7.74
CA THR A 27 -29.34 -4.53 -7.78
C THR A 27 -29.41 -5.11 -9.17
N VAL A 28 -29.19 -6.42 -9.29
CA VAL A 28 -29.33 -7.17 -10.54
C VAL A 28 -30.79 -7.08 -11.01
N ASP A 29 -30.97 -6.89 -12.30
CA ASP A 29 -32.27 -6.88 -12.95
C ASP A 29 -32.92 -8.28 -12.84
N PRO A 30 -34.10 -8.41 -12.22
CA PRO A 30 -34.76 -9.70 -12.05
C PRO A 30 -35.28 -10.27 -13.38
N GLU A 31 -35.47 -9.43 -14.40
CA GLU A 31 -35.95 -9.82 -15.72
C GLU A 31 -34.80 -10.10 -16.70
N PHE A 32 -33.63 -9.48 -16.50
CA PHE A 32 -32.47 -9.58 -17.39
C PHE A 32 -31.18 -9.99 -16.65
N PRO A 33 -30.81 -11.30 -16.66
CA PRO A 33 -29.60 -11.79 -15.99
C PRO A 33 -28.33 -11.10 -16.51
N GLY A 34 -27.53 -10.57 -15.60
CA GLY A 34 -26.27 -9.88 -15.92
C GLY A 34 -26.37 -8.36 -16.08
N HIS A 35 -27.58 -7.80 -16.04
CA HIS A 35 -27.82 -6.35 -16.07
C HIS A 35 -28.16 -5.82 -14.68
N ILE A 36 -27.96 -4.51 -14.48
CA ILE A 36 -28.38 -3.80 -13.26
C ILE A 36 -29.74 -3.13 -13.49
N LEU A 37 -30.64 -3.23 -12.51
CA LEU A 37 -32.00 -2.68 -12.57
C LEU A 37 -32.05 -1.21 -13.00
N LEU A 38 -31.11 -0.39 -12.52
CA LEU A 38 -31.10 1.05 -12.80
C LEU A 38 -30.53 1.42 -14.19
N GLU A 39 -29.90 0.50 -14.93
CA GLU A 39 -29.43 0.74 -16.31
C GLU A 39 -30.58 1.20 -17.22
N GLN A 40 -31.78 0.62 -17.04
CA GLN A 40 -32.97 0.99 -17.82
C GLN A 40 -33.41 2.46 -17.61
N PHE A 41 -32.98 3.08 -16.51
CA PHE A 41 -33.33 4.46 -16.13
C PHE A 41 -32.20 5.46 -16.35
N GLN A 42 -31.13 5.06 -17.05
CA GLN A 42 -29.94 5.89 -17.26
C GLN A 42 -30.28 7.25 -17.90
N ALA A 43 -31.12 7.29 -18.94
CA ALA A 43 -31.49 8.54 -19.61
C ALA A 43 -32.24 9.51 -18.67
N GLN A 44 -33.09 8.99 -17.79
CA GLN A 44 -33.84 9.76 -16.81
C GLN A 44 -32.91 10.30 -15.72
N LEU A 45 -31.95 9.51 -15.26
CA LEU A 45 -30.92 9.93 -14.30
C LEU A 45 -30.02 11.02 -14.89
N VAL A 46 -29.51 10.82 -16.10
CA VAL A 46 -28.69 11.82 -16.83
C VAL A 46 -29.47 13.12 -17.04
N SER A 47 -30.75 13.03 -17.39
CA SER A 47 -31.62 14.21 -17.56
C SER A 47 -31.87 14.96 -16.24
N ALA A 48 -32.10 14.22 -15.14
CA ALA A 48 -32.27 14.80 -13.81
C ALA A 48 -31.00 15.52 -13.35
N VAL A 49 -29.83 14.89 -13.53
CA VAL A 49 -28.53 15.51 -13.24
C VAL A 49 -28.37 16.79 -14.06
N LYS A 50 -28.55 16.72 -15.38
CA LYS A 50 -28.36 17.87 -16.28
C LYS A 50 -29.24 19.07 -15.90
N THR A 51 -30.47 18.79 -15.49
CA THR A 51 -31.41 19.82 -15.04
C THR A 51 -30.96 20.41 -13.71
N ALA A 52 -30.54 19.57 -12.77
CA ALA A 52 -30.17 20.00 -11.44
C ALA A 52 -28.88 20.83 -11.39
N ILE A 53 -27.88 20.51 -12.21
CA ILE A 53 -26.59 21.23 -12.25
C ILE A 53 -26.50 22.31 -13.34
N SER A 54 -27.65 22.75 -13.87
CA SER A 54 -27.71 23.85 -14.83
C SER A 54 -27.24 25.17 -14.20
N THR A 55 -26.71 26.09 -15.01
CA THR A 55 -26.27 27.42 -14.55
C THR A 55 -27.43 28.28 -14.00
N THR A 56 -28.67 27.90 -14.29
CA THR A 56 -29.90 28.56 -13.81
C THR A 56 -30.44 27.95 -12.53
N SER A 57 -29.85 26.87 -12.03
CA SER A 57 -30.34 26.18 -10.83
C SER A 57 -30.10 26.99 -9.55
N GLY A 58 -31.08 26.97 -8.66
CA GLY A 58 -30.90 27.50 -7.30
C GLY A 58 -29.89 26.68 -6.50
N PRO A 59 -29.27 27.26 -5.44
CA PRO A 59 -28.15 26.65 -4.72
C PRO A 59 -28.48 25.29 -4.09
N LEU A 60 -29.71 25.10 -3.60
CA LEU A 60 -30.15 23.83 -3.02
C LEU A 60 -30.31 22.73 -4.08
N LEU A 61 -30.77 23.09 -5.28
CA LEU A 61 -30.91 22.15 -6.38
C LEU A 61 -29.54 21.78 -6.97
N LEU A 62 -28.65 22.76 -7.11
CA LEU A 62 -27.28 22.55 -7.57
C LEU A 62 -26.54 21.61 -6.63
N GLU A 63 -26.66 21.82 -5.32
CA GLU A 63 -26.05 20.95 -4.31
C GLU A 63 -26.52 19.49 -4.42
N ALA A 64 -27.84 19.26 -4.41
CA ALA A 64 -28.39 17.92 -4.58
C ALA A 64 -28.03 17.31 -5.96
N GLY A 65 -27.96 18.15 -6.99
CA GLY A 65 -27.58 17.75 -8.34
C GLY A 65 -26.14 17.25 -8.44
N LEU A 66 -25.21 17.91 -7.76
CA LEU A 66 -23.80 17.49 -7.69
C LEU A 66 -23.64 16.16 -6.96
N GLU A 67 -24.40 15.95 -5.88
CA GLU A 67 -24.44 14.66 -5.17
C GLU A 67 -24.96 13.53 -6.09
N LEU A 68 -26.09 13.76 -6.77
CA LEU A 68 -26.63 12.80 -7.73
C LEU A 68 -25.65 12.53 -8.89
N ALA A 69 -25.02 13.58 -9.43
CA ALA A 69 -24.03 13.46 -10.49
C ALA A 69 -22.88 12.54 -10.05
N THR A 70 -22.39 12.73 -8.83
CA THR A 70 -21.32 11.91 -8.25
C THR A 70 -21.73 10.44 -8.23
N LYS A 71 -22.88 10.12 -7.61
CA LYS A 71 -23.38 8.74 -7.49
C LYS A 71 -23.58 8.09 -8.87
N VAL A 72 -24.12 8.84 -9.82
CA VAL A 72 -24.38 8.36 -11.17
C VAL A 72 -23.07 8.06 -11.91
N MET A 73 -22.08 8.96 -11.87
CA MET A 73 -20.79 8.78 -12.55
C MET A 73 -19.85 7.76 -11.91
N THR A 74 -20.00 7.46 -10.61
CA THR A 74 -19.22 6.43 -9.91
C THR A 74 -19.99 5.13 -9.69
N SER A 75 -21.04 4.91 -10.47
CA SER A 75 -21.81 3.67 -10.46
C SER A 75 -21.67 2.94 -11.79
N SER A 76 -21.92 1.64 -11.78
CA SER A 76 -22.02 0.82 -12.98
C SER A 76 -23.27 1.12 -13.81
N VAL A 77 -24.16 2.03 -13.39
CA VAL A 77 -25.40 2.38 -14.10
C VAL A 77 -25.14 3.07 -15.45
N ILE A 78 -24.02 3.79 -15.59
CA ILE A 78 -23.59 4.38 -16.88
C ILE A 78 -22.68 3.41 -17.66
N GLY A 79 -22.38 2.22 -17.11
CA GLY A 79 -21.42 1.27 -17.67
C GLY A 79 -21.66 1.00 -19.16
N GLY A 80 -20.72 1.41 -20.00
CA GLY A 80 -20.76 1.26 -21.46
C GLY A 80 -21.12 2.52 -22.25
N ASP A 81 -21.66 3.58 -21.65
CA ASP A 81 -21.99 4.83 -22.34
C ASP A 81 -20.94 5.93 -22.11
N LYS A 82 -19.85 5.80 -22.87
CA LYS A 82 -18.73 6.75 -22.90
C LYS A 82 -19.19 8.19 -23.16
N VAL A 83 -20.23 8.38 -23.98
CA VAL A 83 -20.69 9.70 -24.40
C VAL A 83 -21.44 10.38 -23.26
N ALA A 84 -22.32 9.65 -22.56
CA ALA A 84 -23.01 10.18 -21.38
C ALA A 84 -22.02 10.52 -20.26
N LEU A 85 -21.07 9.64 -19.97
CA LEU A 85 -20.06 9.85 -18.93
C LEU A 85 -19.21 11.11 -19.22
N ASN A 86 -18.69 11.24 -20.44
CA ASN A 86 -17.93 12.43 -20.85
C ASN A 86 -18.77 13.71 -20.77
N ARG A 87 -20.03 13.67 -21.18
CA ARG A 87 -20.93 14.83 -21.10
C ARG A 87 -21.20 15.25 -19.66
N LEU A 88 -21.42 14.30 -18.76
CA LEU A 88 -21.61 14.58 -17.33
C LEU A 88 -20.34 15.14 -16.69
N PHE A 89 -19.17 14.57 -17.00
CA PHE A 89 -17.90 15.07 -16.51
C PHE A 89 -17.64 16.53 -16.96
N LEU A 90 -17.86 16.82 -18.24
CA LEU A 90 -17.75 18.20 -18.75
C LEU A 90 -18.77 19.13 -18.08
N LEU A 91 -19.96 18.63 -17.74
CA LEU A 91 -20.99 19.44 -17.09
C LEU A 91 -20.60 19.82 -15.66
N ILE A 92 -20.05 18.90 -14.86
CA ILE A 92 -19.50 19.22 -13.52
C ILE A 92 -18.18 20.00 -13.59
N SER A 93 -17.51 20.04 -14.73
CA SER A 93 -16.26 20.80 -14.91
C SER A 93 -16.50 22.29 -15.17
N ARG A 94 -17.65 22.66 -15.76
CA ARG A 94 -18.01 24.06 -16.08
C ARG A 94 -17.88 25.03 -14.90
N PRO A 95 -18.41 24.75 -13.69
CA PRO A 95 -18.35 25.70 -12.59
C PRO A 95 -16.95 25.85 -11.96
N LEU A 96 -15.93 25.09 -12.38
CA LEU A 96 -14.60 25.13 -11.73
C LEU A 96 -13.86 26.46 -11.93
N SER A 97 -14.02 27.12 -13.08
CA SER A 97 -13.33 28.40 -13.34
C SER A 97 -13.85 29.53 -12.46
N ASP A 98 -15.14 29.48 -12.12
CA ASP A 98 -15.85 30.59 -11.46
C ASP A 98 -16.19 30.25 -10.00
N ILE A 99 -15.66 29.12 -9.48
CA ILE A 99 -16.00 28.60 -8.16
C ILE A 99 -15.58 29.55 -7.03
N GLU A 100 -14.46 30.27 -7.17
CA GLU A 100 -13.98 31.19 -6.14
C GLU A 100 -14.98 32.33 -5.92
N ASP A 101 -15.55 32.85 -7.00
CA ASP A 101 -16.49 33.98 -7.01
C ASP A 101 -17.95 33.57 -6.78
N LEU A 102 -18.21 32.30 -6.46
CA LEU A 102 -19.57 31.80 -6.25
C LEU A 102 -20.22 32.49 -5.05
N PHE A 103 -21.26 33.29 -5.31
CA PHE A 103 -21.96 34.06 -4.29
C PHE A 103 -23.48 33.99 -4.45
N TYR A 104 -24.18 33.69 -3.35
CA TYR A 104 -25.65 33.65 -3.29
C TYR A 104 -26.15 34.58 -2.18
N PRO A 105 -26.52 35.86 -2.50
CA PRO A 105 -26.83 36.88 -1.49
C PRO A 105 -27.95 36.50 -0.50
N SER A 106 -28.90 35.67 -0.94
CA SER A 106 -30.06 35.25 -0.14
C SER A 106 -29.80 34.02 0.74
N PHE A 107 -28.57 33.49 0.72
CA PHE A 107 -28.20 32.27 1.43
C PHE A 107 -27.01 32.53 2.35
N ALA A 108 -26.92 31.74 3.42
CA ALA A 108 -25.79 31.81 4.34
C ALA A 108 -24.52 31.21 3.70
N ASP A 109 -23.34 31.70 4.09
CA ASP A 109 -22.04 31.28 3.54
C ASP A 109 -21.80 29.77 3.60
N TRP A 110 -22.34 29.08 4.62
CA TRP A 110 -22.22 27.62 4.72
C TRP A 110 -22.90 26.88 3.55
N VAL A 111 -23.92 27.47 2.92
CA VAL A 111 -24.59 26.89 1.74
C VAL A 111 -23.65 26.95 0.53
N VAL A 112 -22.97 28.07 0.34
CA VAL A 112 -21.95 28.24 -0.70
C VAL A 112 -20.79 27.26 -0.47
N CYS A 113 -20.27 27.20 0.77
CA CYS A 113 -19.22 26.25 1.14
C CYS A 113 -19.63 24.81 0.85
N LYS A 114 -20.89 24.44 1.15
CA LYS A 114 -21.42 23.11 0.87
C LYS A 114 -21.39 22.79 -0.63
N ILE A 115 -21.78 23.74 -1.49
CA ILE A 115 -21.71 23.58 -2.96
C ILE A 115 -20.25 23.40 -3.41
N LYS A 116 -19.33 24.25 -2.91
CA LYS A 116 -17.89 24.13 -3.20
C LYS A 116 -17.37 22.74 -2.84
N VAL A 117 -17.66 22.27 -1.62
CA VAL A 117 -17.26 20.93 -1.15
C VAL A 117 -17.86 19.83 -2.02
N ARG A 118 -19.17 19.84 -2.28
CA ARG A 118 -19.83 18.80 -3.12
C ARG A 118 -19.28 18.76 -4.54
N LEU A 119 -18.95 19.92 -5.12
CA LEU A 119 -18.31 20.01 -6.43
C LEU A 119 -16.91 19.36 -6.42
N LEU A 120 -16.09 19.69 -5.42
CA LEU A 120 -14.78 19.06 -5.24
C LEU A 120 -14.87 17.56 -4.97
N THR A 121 -15.87 17.12 -4.21
CA THR A 121 -16.16 15.71 -3.97
C THR A 121 -16.51 14.98 -5.26
N ALA A 122 -17.33 15.58 -6.14
CA ALA A 122 -17.71 14.97 -7.41
C ALA A 122 -16.48 14.67 -8.28
N HIS A 123 -15.57 15.63 -8.41
CA HIS A 123 -14.31 15.44 -9.14
C HIS A 123 -13.39 14.43 -8.46
N ALA A 124 -13.27 14.48 -7.13
CA ALA A 124 -12.44 13.55 -6.37
C ALA A 124 -12.94 12.10 -6.50
N ALA A 125 -14.25 11.90 -6.41
CA ALA A 125 -14.92 10.61 -6.58
C ALA A 125 -14.68 10.03 -7.97
N VAL A 126 -14.90 10.82 -9.04
CA VAL A 126 -14.67 10.38 -10.42
C VAL A 126 -13.20 10.04 -10.65
N LYS A 127 -12.27 10.86 -10.13
CA LYS A 127 -10.82 10.57 -10.22
C LYS A 127 -10.48 9.28 -9.50
N CYS A 128 -10.83 9.12 -8.23
CA CYS A 128 -10.54 7.92 -7.46
C CYS A 128 -11.16 6.66 -8.08
N TYR A 129 -12.41 6.74 -8.54
CA TYR A 129 -13.10 5.63 -9.20
C TYR A 129 -12.42 5.22 -10.51
N THR A 130 -12.05 6.20 -11.36
CA THR A 130 -11.30 5.95 -12.60
C THR A 130 -9.97 5.25 -12.31
N TYR A 131 -9.26 5.66 -11.26
CA TYR A 131 -7.96 5.09 -10.87
C TYR A 131 -8.05 3.66 -10.31
N GLN A 132 -9.19 3.26 -9.76
CA GLN A 132 -9.40 1.86 -9.34
C GLN A 132 -9.27 0.92 -10.55
N PHE A 133 -9.87 1.29 -11.69
CA PHE A 133 -9.75 0.50 -12.93
C PHE A 133 -8.36 0.57 -13.52
N LEU A 134 -7.74 1.76 -13.57
CA LEU A 134 -6.39 1.91 -14.13
C LEU A 134 -5.33 1.08 -13.37
N ARG A 135 -5.49 0.91 -12.04
CA ARG A 135 -4.60 0.09 -11.22
C ARG A 135 -4.75 -1.42 -11.46
N ALA A 136 -5.96 -1.89 -11.77
CA ALA A 136 -6.23 -3.31 -11.93
C ALA A 136 -5.56 -3.93 -13.17
N LYS A 137 -5.18 -3.12 -14.17
CA LYS A 137 -4.48 -3.49 -15.42
C LYS A 137 -5.09 -4.64 -16.25
N GLU A 138 -6.20 -5.24 -15.80
CA GLU A 138 -7.00 -6.25 -16.51
C GLU A 138 -8.40 -5.69 -16.79
N ASN A 139 -8.87 -5.80 -18.04
CA ASN A 139 -10.20 -5.39 -18.48
C ASN A 139 -10.63 -3.97 -18.06
N VAL A 140 -9.77 -2.97 -18.26
CA VAL A 140 -10.12 -1.55 -18.03
C VAL A 140 -11.30 -1.19 -18.94
N PRO A 141 -12.46 -0.77 -18.39
CA PRO A 141 -13.56 -0.33 -19.23
C PRO A 141 -13.13 0.90 -20.04
N ASP A 142 -13.24 0.82 -21.36
CA ASP A 142 -12.84 1.88 -22.29
C ASP A 142 -13.39 3.27 -21.94
N GLU A 143 -14.54 3.33 -21.26
CA GLU A 143 -15.19 4.58 -20.84
C GLU A 143 -14.35 5.38 -19.83
N HIS A 144 -13.70 4.69 -18.88
CA HIS A 144 -12.91 5.32 -17.83
C HIS A 144 -11.51 5.68 -18.33
N GLN A 145 -10.97 4.98 -19.33
CA GLN A 145 -9.70 5.34 -19.96
C GLN A 145 -9.76 6.72 -20.63
N GLN A 146 -10.92 7.11 -21.19
CA GLN A 146 -11.11 8.41 -21.84
C GLN A 146 -11.25 9.58 -20.86
N LEU A 147 -11.52 9.32 -19.58
CA LEU A 147 -11.62 10.36 -18.56
C LEU A 147 -10.25 10.89 -18.12
N ALA A 148 -9.18 10.08 -18.21
CA ALA A 148 -7.83 10.49 -17.83
C ALA A 148 -7.36 11.81 -18.47
N PRO A 149 -7.46 12.03 -19.80
CA PRO A 149 -7.10 13.32 -20.40
C PRO A 149 -8.00 14.47 -19.93
N LEU A 150 -9.30 14.23 -19.70
CA LEU A 150 -10.22 15.27 -19.23
C LEU A 150 -9.92 15.68 -17.78
N LEU A 151 -9.56 14.73 -16.92
CA LEU A 151 -9.10 14.96 -15.55
C LEU A 151 -7.77 15.73 -15.52
N ALA A 152 -6.85 15.44 -16.45
CA ALA A 152 -5.59 16.16 -16.56
C ALA A 152 -5.78 17.63 -16.93
N ASN A 153 -6.80 17.97 -17.74
CA ASN A 153 -7.06 19.36 -18.13
C ASN A 153 -7.49 20.25 -16.94
N SER A 154 -8.15 19.67 -15.93
CA SER A 154 -8.61 20.39 -14.74
C SER A 154 -7.76 20.13 -13.49
N SER A 155 -6.75 19.26 -13.56
CA SER A 155 -6.00 18.77 -12.40
C SER A 155 -5.20 19.85 -11.66
N THR A 156 -4.65 20.82 -12.39
CA THR A 156 -3.87 21.92 -11.78
C THR A 156 -4.76 22.82 -10.93
N LEU A 157 -5.95 23.15 -11.46
CA LEU A 157 -6.93 23.97 -10.77
C LEU A 157 -7.59 23.21 -9.61
N LEU A 158 -8.02 21.96 -9.85
CA LEU A 158 -8.57 21.08 -8.83
C LEU A 158 -7.58 20.81 -7.69
N GLY A 159 -6.29 20.64 -8.01
CA GLY A 159 -5.23 20.48 -7.01
C GLY A 159 -5.20 21.64 -6.02
N LYS A 160 -5.23 22.88 -6.51
CA LYS A 160 -5.26 24.08 -5.65
C LYS A 160 -6.49 24.10 -4.74
N TYR A 161 -7.67 23.80 -5.29
CA TYR A 161 -8.91 23.81 -4.53
C TYR A 161 -9.01 22.67 -3.51
N TRP A 162 -8.56 21.47 -3.86
CA TRP A 162 -8.52 20.34 -2.94
C TRP A 162 -7.57 20.59 -1.78
N VAL A 163 -6.36 21.08 -2.06
CA VAL A 163 -5.40 21.45 -1.01
C VAL A 163 -5.97 22.56 -0.13
N GLY A 164 -6.59 23.59 -0.72
CA GLY A 164 -7.27 24.67 0.02
C GLY A 164 -8.36 24.15 0.96
N ALA A 165 -9.26 23.30 0.44
CA ALA A 165 -10.34 22.71 1.24
C ALA A 165 -9.81 21.81 2.37
N LEU A 166 -8.73 21.07 2.13
CA LEU A 166 -8.07 20.27 3.18
C LEU A 166 -7.43 21.18 4.24
N LYS A 167 -6.72 22.25 3.84
CA LYS A 167 -6.14 23.23 4.78
C LYS A 167 -7.20 23.87 5.66
N ASP A 168 -8.34 24.26 5.08
CA ASP A 168 -9.49 24.78 5.83
C ASP A 168 -10.05 23.74 6.80
N TYR A 169 -10.27 22.51 6.35
CA TYR A 169 -10.78 21.42 7.18
C TYR A 169 -9.88 21.12 8.38
N PHE A 170 -8.58 20.98 8.17
CA PHE A 170 -7.66 20.69 9.27
C PHE A 170 -7.51 21.88 10.21
N SER A 171 -7.56 23.10 9.69
CA SER A 171 -7.61 24.28 10.54
C SER A 171 -8.85 24.27 11.45
N ILE A 172 -9.96 23.68 11.01
CA ILE A 172 -11.14 23.46 11.84
C ILE A 172 -10.88 22.43 12.93
N ILE A 173 -10.39 21.25 12.55
CA ILE A 173 -10.16 20.15 13.50
C ILE A 173 -9.18 20.55 14.60
N PHE A 174 -8.12 21.30 14.27
CA PHE A 174 -7.13 21.75 15.24
C PHE A 174 -7.52 23.01 16.01
N GLY A 175 -8.70 23.60 15.75
CA GLY A 175 -9.12 24.85 16.39
C GLY A 175 -8.21 26.03 16.04
N LEU A 176 -7.53 25.99 14.89
CA LEU A 176 -6.56 27.00 14.46
C LEU A 176 -7.20 28.21 13.78
N HIS A 177 -8.53 28.28 13.71
CA HIS A 177 -9.33 29.29 12.97
C HIS A 177 -8.86 30.75 13.12
N SER A 178 -8.29 31.12 14.26
CA SER A 178 -7.83 32.49 14.58
C SER A 178 -6.34 32.76 14.31
N ARG A 179 -5.56 31.73 13.97
CA ARG A 179 -4.09 31.80 13.76
C ARG A 179 -3.68 31.53 12.31
N ILE A 180 -4.66 31.43 11.41
CA ILE A 180 -4.42 31.15 10.01
C ILE A 180 -3.91 32.42 9.32
N ASN A 181 -2.64 32.42 8.90
CA ASN A 181 -2.06 33.47 8.05
C ASN A 181 -2.39 33.29 6.54
N HIS A 182 -3.24 32.32 6.17
CA HIS A 182 -3.65 32.07 4.78
C HIS A 182 -5.09 32.51 4.53
N LYS A 183 -5.40 32.92 3.29
CA LYS A 183 -6.79 33.17 2.88
C LYS A 183 -7.51 31.82 2.78
N PRO A 184 -8.59 31.57 3.53
CA PRO A 184 -9.33 30.32 3.42
C PRO A 184 -9.95 30.18 2.02
N PHE A 185 -10.07 28.94 1.55
CA PHE A 185 -10.73 28.64 0.28
C PHE A 185 -12.27 28.66 0.44
N LEU A 186 -12.75 28.18 1.58
CA LEU A 186 -14.15 28.20 1.98
C LEU A 186 -14.47 29.53 2.67
N ASP A 187 -15.20 30.39 1.97
CA ASP A 187 -15.52 31.73 2.47
C ASP A 187 -16.33 31.68 3.77
N GLY A 188 -15.97 32.55 4.72
CA GLY A 188 -16.65 32.63 6.01
C GLY A 188 -16.35 31.46 6.96
N ILE A 189 -15.46 30.51 6.62
CA ILE A 189 -15.14 29.34 7.46
C ILE A 189 -14.54 29.71 8.83
N GLN A 190 -14.00 30.92 8.95
CA GLN A 190 -13.51 31.48 10.23
C GLN A 190 -14.65 31.71 11.23
N SER A 191 -15.89 31.85 10.77
CA SER A 191 -17.08 31.94 11.62
C SER A 191 -17.43 30.57 12.21
N LEU A 192 -17.57 30.51 13.54
CA LEU A 192 -17.92 29.27 14.26
C LEU A 192 -19.22 28.63 13.76
N LEU A 193 -20.20 29.43 13.35
CA LEU A 193 -21.48 28.92 12.85
C LEU A 193 -21.30 28.22 11.50
N VAL A 194 -20.49 28.83 10.62
CA VAL A 194 -20.18 28.29 9.29
C VAL A 194 -19.32 27.03 9.45
N SER A 195 -18.25 27.08 10.25
CA SER A 195 -17.37 25.92 10.46
C SER A 195 -18.11 24.71 10.99
N LEU A 196 -18.98 24.85 12.01
CA LEU A 196 -19.76 23.73 12.55
C LEU A 196 -20.73 23.10 11.55
N LYS A 197 -21.25 23.88 10.59
CA LYS A 197 -22.13 23.39 9.53
C LYS A 197 -21.35 22.71 8.42
N VAL A 198 -20.22 23.30 8.03
CA VAL A 198 -19.38 22.82 6.93
C VAL A 198 -18.56 21.60 7.34
N GLN A 199 -18.11 21.54 8.60
CA GLN A 199 -17.33 20.42 9.14
C GLN A 199 -18.03 19.08 8.91
N LYS A 200 -19.35 19.00 9.10
CA LYS A 200 -20.10 17.74 8.88
C LYS A 200 -19.90 17.18 7.48
N TYR A 201 -19.88 18.05 6.47
CA TYR A 201 -19.69 17.64 5.09
C TYR A 201 -18.23 17.33 4.77
N LEU A 202 -17.28 18.03 5.41
CA LEU A 202 -15.85 17.76 5.26
C LEU A 202 -15.46 16.45 5.95
N ASP A 203 -16.02 16.14 7.13
CA ASP A 203 -15.85 14.88 7.85
C ASP A 203 -16.19 13.68 6.94
N GLU A 204 -17.19 13.82 6.06
CA GLU A 204 -17.63 12.79 5.11
C GLU A 204 -16.64 12.58 3.93
N VAL A 205 -15.91 13.61 3.50
CA VAL A 205 -15.25 13.62 2.18
C VAL A 205 -13.75 13.91 2.20
N TRP A 206 -13.17 14.30 3.33
CA TRP A 206 -11.76 14.73 3.40
C TRP A 206 -10.80 13.64 2.91
N ALA A 207 -11.04 12.37 3.28
CA ALA A 207 -10.16 11.25 2.90
C ALA A 207 -10.19 11.01 1.38
N LEU A 208 -11.37 11.10 0.77
CA LEU A 208 -11.55 11.00 -0.67
C LEU A 208 -10.82 12.13 -1.41
N ILE A 209 -10.95 13.37 -0.91
CA ILE A 209 -10.26 14.54 -1.49
C ILE A 209 -8.74 14.40 -1.34
N LEU A 210 -8.26 13.97 -0.17
CA LEU A 210 -6.84 13.73 0.08
C LEU A 210 -6.25 12.70 -0.90
N GLN A 211 -6.93 11.58 -1.08
CA GLN A 211 -6.52 10.56 -2.05
C GLN A 211 -6.53 11.10 -3.48
N ALA A 212 -7.61 11.76 -3.90
CA ALA A 212 -7.70 12.34 -5.24
C ALA A 212 -6.57 13.34 -5.50
N THR A 213 -6.17 14.09 -4.48
CA THR A 213 -5.06 15.06 -4.58
C THR A 213 -3.72 14.36 -4.82
N ALA A 214 -3.46 13.24 -4.14
CA ALA A 214 -2.19 12.52 -4.23
C ALA A 214 -2.05 11.63 -5.48
N LEU A 215 -3.15 11.13 -6.05
CA LEU A 215 -3.13 10.26 -7.23
C LEU A 215 -2.44 10.93 -8.44
N ASP A 216 -1.36 10.31 -8.91
CA ASP A 216 -0.43 10.84 -9.92
C ASP A 216 -0.03 12.31 -9.71
N ALA A 217 0.08 12.72 -8.44
CA ALA A 217 0.67 14.00 -8.11
C ALA A 217 2.15 14.01 -8.50
N ALA A 218 2.66 15.19 -8.87
CA ALA A 218 4.07 15.40 -9.14
C ALA A 218 4.52 16.76 -8.61
N PRO A 219 5.81 16.97 -8.38
CA PRO A 219 6.35 18.30 -8.12
C PRO A 219 6.01 19.28 -9.25
N VAL A 220 5.79 20.56 -8.92
CA VAL A 220 5.61 21.62 -9.93
C VAL A 220 6.79 21.70 -10.90
N GLU A 221 8.00 21.46 -10.40
CA GLU A 221 9.26 21.46 -11.18
C GLU A 221 9.45 20.22 -12.07
N PHE A 222 8.51 19.29 -12.05
CA PHE A 222 8.56 18.04 -12.82
C PHE A 222 7.84 18.22 -14.17
N GLY A 223 8.48 17.91 -15.29
CA GLY A 223 7.85 17.91 -16.62
C GLY A 223 7.97 19.18 -17.48
N ALA A 224 9.07 19.94 -17.40
CA ALA A 224 9.38 20.95 -18.43
C ALA A 224 10.19 20.38 -19.62
N ASP A 225 10.97 19.32 -19.39
CA ASP A 225 11.93 18.74 -20.36
C ASP A 225 11.81 17.20 -20.52
N ASP A 226 10.86 16.54 -19.86
CA ASP A 226 10.76 15.08 -19.79
C ASP A 226 9.91 14.50 -20.95
N SER A 227 10.34 13.38 -21.55
CA SER A 227 9.66 12.76 -22.70
C SER A 227 8.35 12.05 -22.31
N GLU A 228 7.41 11.92 -23.25
CA GLU A 228 6.12 11.24 -23.03
C GLU A 228 6.28 9.79 -22.54
N ASP A 229 7.35 9.10 -22.97
CA ASP A 229 7.67 7.72 -22.55
C ASP A 229 7.98 7.60 -21.04
N VAL A 230 8.58 8.64 -20.43
CA VAL A 230 8.89 8.65 -18.99
C VAL A 230 7.61 8.76 -18.17
N HIS A 231 6.61 9.48 -18.68
CA HIS A 231 5.33 9.67 -18.00
C HIS A 231 4.48 8.38 -17.97
N GLU A 232 4.53 7.57 -19.03
CA GLU A 232 3.73 6.34 -19.13
C GLU A 232 4.16 5.27 -18.11
N HIS A 233 5.45 5.21 -17.78
CA HIS A 233 5.97 4.28 -16.79
C HIS A 233 5.89 4.79 -15.35
N MET A 234 5.90 6.12 -15.15
CA MET A 234 5.96 6.73 -13.82
C MET A 234 4.58 6.94 -13.18
N PHE A 235 3.55 7.20 -13.99
CA PHE A 235 2.21 7.54 -13.52
C PHE A 235 1.19 6.46 -13.90
N ILE A 236 0.21 6.21 -13.04
CA ILE A 236 -0.81 5.18 -13.26
C ILE A 236 -1.65 5.51 -14.51
N SER A 237 -1.94 6.79 -14.71
CA SER A 237 -2.67 7.30 -15.88
C SER A 237 -1.77 7.63 -17.07
N GLY A 238 -0.46 7.47 -16.93
CA GLY A 238 0.54 7.97 -17.89
C GLY A 238 0.64 9.49 -17.98
N ARG A 239 0.04 10.23 -17.03
CA ARG A 239 0.02 11.70 -17.01
C ARG A 239 0.32 12.22 -15.61
N SER A 240 1.04 13.34 -15.55
CA SER A 240 1.19 14.09 -14.31
C SER A 240 -0.09 14.90 -14.06
N MET A 241 -0.77 14.62 -12.95
CA MET A 241 -2.06 15.22 -12.64
C MET A 241 -1.90 16.50 -11.81
N VAL A 242 -1.91 16.35 -10.48
CA VAL A 242 -1.85 17.50 -9.56
C VAL A 242 -0.38 17.89 -9.41
N LYS A 243 -0.08 19.17 -9.67
CA LYS A 243 1.25 19.74 -9.46
C LYS A 243 1.34 20.30 -8.05
N LEU A 244 2.25 19.77 -7.24
CA LEU A 244 2.43 20.14 -5.84
C LEU A 244 3.67 21.00 -5.66
N GLU A 245 3.49 22.15 -5.00
CA GLU A 245 4.60 22.91 -4.43
C GLU A 245 5.14 22.17 -3.19
N GLN A 246 6.35 22.51 -2.75
CA GLN A 246 6.97 21.90 -1.57
C GLN A 246 6.09 22.06 -0.31
N SER A 247 5.48 23.24 -0.14
CA SER A 247 4.61 23.52 1.01
C SER A 247 3.33 22.66 1.00
N ASP A 248 2.74 22.44 -0.17
CA ASP A 248 1.55 21.60 -0.34
C ASP A 248 1.88 20.13 -0.14
N PHE A 249 3.01 19.66 -0.66
CA PHE A 249 3.50 18.32 -0.41
C PHE A 249 3.72 18.06 1.09
N GLN A 250 4.45 18.95 1.77
CA GLN A 250 4.71 18.82 3.22
C GLN A 250 3.42 18.80 4.03
N PHE A 251 2.43 19.61 3.63
CA PHE A 251 1.11 19.60 4.25
C PHE A 251 0.41 18.25 4.08
N LEU A 252 0.31 17.72 2.84
CA LEU A 252 -0.36 16.44 2.57
C LEU A 252 0.38 15.25 3.22
N TRP A 253 1.71 15.27 3.19
CA TRP A 253 2.56 14.27 3.81
C TRP A 253 2.41 14.27 5.33
N GLY A 254 2.62 15.42 5.96
CA GLY A 254 2.51 15.57 7.41
C GLY A 254 1.11 15.24 7.92
N LEU A 255 0.08 15.61 7.15
CA LEU A 255 -1.29 15.21 7.43
C LEU A 255 -1.45 13.68 7.43
N SER A 256 -0.95 13.02 6.38
CA SER A 256 -1.09 11.56 6.24
C SER A 256 -0.34 10.82 7.36
N VAL A 257 0.87 11.26 7.70
CA VAL A 257 1.65 10.71 8.83
C VAL A 257 0.92 10.94 10.17
N LEU A 258 0.33 12.11 10.38
CA LEU A 258 -0.41 12.38 11.60
C LEU A 258 -1.63 11.46 11.76
N VAL A 259 -2.37 11.21 10.68
CA VAL A 259 -3.50 10.26 10.70
C VAL A 259 -3.03 8.83 11.02
N LEU A 260 -1.87 8.41 10.50
CA LEU A 260 -1.25 7.13 10.86
C LEU A 260 -0.97 7.02 12.35
N PHE A 261 -0.48 8.09 13.00
CA PHE A 261 -0.20 8.08 14.44
C PHE A 261 -1.48 8.12 15.30
N HIS A 262 -2.50 8.86 14.88
CA HIS A 262 -3.71 9.04 15.69
C HIS A 262 -4.58 7.79 15.81
N SER A 263 -4.50 6.84 14.88
CA SER A 263 -5.25 5.58 14.95
C SER A 263 -4.91 4.76 16.21
N HIS A 264 -3.71 4.90 16.77
CA HIS A 264 -3.27 4.17 17.96
C HIS A 264 -3.69 4.84 19.29
N GLN A 265 -3.86 6.16 19.35
CA GLN A 265 -4.11 6.88 20.62
C GLN A 265 -5.58 6.88 21.09
N SER A 266 -6.53 6.50 20.24
CA SER A 266 -7.96 6.44 20.59
C SER A 266 -8.27 5.44 21.73
N THR A 267 -7.37 4.48 22.00
CA THR A 267 -7.55 3.43 23.00
C THR A 267 -7.01 3.76 24.40
N VAL A 268 -6.18 4.80 24.55
CA VAL A 268 -5.53 5.11 25.84
C VAL A 268 -5.63 6.61 26.15
N ASN A 269 -6.60 6.98 26.99
CA ASN A 269 -6.74 8.23 27.75
C ASN A 269 -5.86 9.42 27.31
N GLY A 270 -6.44 10.40 26.60
CA GLY A 270 -5.80 11.69 26.31
C GLY A 270 -6.80 12.77 25.94
N SER A 271 -6.63 13.97 26.47
CA SER A 271 -7.55 15.11 26.46
C SER A 271 -7.76 15.82 25.11
N VAL A 272 -7.29 15.25 24.00
CA VAL A 272 -7.49 15.77 22.64
C VAL A 272 -8.24 14.71 21.84
N LYS A 273 -9.58 14.75 21.91
CA LYS A 273 -10.44 13.94 21.04
C LYS A 273 -10.42 14.51 19.63
N MET A 274 -9.39 14.15 18.86
CA MET A 274 -9.39 14.44 17.43
C MET A 274 -10.40 13.50 16.77
N LYS A 275 -11.55 14.03 16.36
CA LYS A 275 -12.63 13.26 15.74
C LYS A 275 -12.32 13.06 14.26
N LEU A 276 -11.31 12.24 13.99
CA LEU A 276 -10.91 11.79 12.64
C LEU A 276 -11.72 10.57 12.16
N ASP A 277 -12.67 10.10 12.98
CA ASP A 277 -13.58 9.01 12.61
C ASP A 277 -14.48 9.47 11.46
N CYS A 278 -14.33 8.81 10.30
CA CYS A 278 -15.28 8.93 9.19
C CYS A 278 -16.69 8.60 9.69
N SER A 279 -17.68 9.42 9.33
CA SER A 279 -19.06 9.18 9.74
C SER A 279 -19.53 7.80 9.27
N LYS A 280 -20.17 7.02 10.15
CA LYS A 280 -20.74 5.69 9.82
C LYS A 280 -21.76 5.72 8.66
N GLU A 281 -22.26 6.90 8.31
CA GLU A 281 -23.11 7.15 7.15
C GLU A 281 -22.24 7.35 5.90
N ASN A 282 -21.54 6.30 5.46
CA ASN A 282 -20.69 6.35 4.26
C ASN A 282 -21.56 6.40 2.98
N PHE A 283 -21.97 7.59 2.55
CA PHE A 283 -22.70 7.79 1.27
C PHE A 283 -21.92 7.36 0.02
N PHE A 284 -20.61 7.16 0.16
CA PHE A 284 -19.69 6.70 -0.89
C PHE A 284 -19.08 5.32 -0.60
N SER A 285 -19.70 4.52 0.28
CA SER A 285 -19.25 3.15 0.62
C SER A 285 -19.01 2.25 -0.60
N ASN A 286 -19.67 2.55 -1.73
CA ASN A 286 -19.58 1.77 -2.97
C ASN A 286 -18.37 2.14 -3.85
N ILE A 287 -17.64 3.21 -3.55
CA ILE A 287 -16.32 3.45 -4.15
C ILE A 287 -15.36 2.52 -3.40
N VAL A 288 -15.30 1.25 -3.80
CA VAL A 288 -14.60 0.18 -3.09
C VAL A 288 -13.14 0.56 -2.82
N PHE A 289 -12.85 0.95 -1.58
CA PHE A 289 -11.50 1.14 -1.09
C PHE A 289 -10.96 -0.23 -0.68
N TYR A 290 -10.12 -0.83 -1.53
CA TYR A 290 -9.34 -2.04 -1.21
C TYR A 290 -10.10 -3.13 -0.43
N GLY A 291 -11.27 -3.56 -0.89
CA GLY A 291 -11.97 -4.74 -0.34
C GLY A 291 -12.26 -4.70 1.18
N LEU A 292 -12.19 -3.54 1.82
CA LEU A 292 -12.40 -3.36 3.26
C LEU A 292 -13.73 -2.64 3.47
N ASP A 293 -14.70 -3.34 4.06
CA ASP A 293 -15.89 -2.71 4.60
C ASP A 293 -15.47 -1.82 5.78
N ASN A 294 -15.57 -0.50 5.60
CA ASN A 294 -15.27 0.52 6.62
C ASN A 294 -13.79 0.56 7.08
N PRO A 295 -12.85 1.00 6.22
CA PRO A 295 -11.42 0.97 6.50
C PRO A 295 -11.05 1.91 7.67
N ARG A 296 -10.11 1.46 8.52
CA ARG A 296 -9.57 2.28 9.61
C ARG A 296 -8.95 3.57 9.05
N PRO A 297 -8.94 4.69 9.79
CA PRO A 297 -8.36 5.95 9.30
C PRO A 297 -6.91 5.81 8.80
N CYS A 298 -6.11 4.95 9.43
CA CYS A 298 -4.75 4.62 9.00
C CYS A 298 -4.70 3.91 7.64
N ASP A 299 -5.62 2.96 7.39
CA ASP A 299 -5.69 2.24 6.11
C ASP A 299 -6.11 3.17 4.94
N GLN A 300 -6.83 4.26 5.24
CA GLN A 300 -7.25 5.26 4.24
C GLN A 300 -6.10 6.15 3.75
N VAL A 301 -5.05 6.37 4.57
CA VAL A 301 -3.93 7.25 4.21
C VAL A 301 -2.73 6.52 3.61
N LEU A 302 -2.64 5.19 3.74
CA LEU A 302 -1.58 4.40 3.10
C LEU A 302 -1.57 4.54 1.56
N PRO A 303 -2.71 4.52 0.85
CA PRO A 303 -2.75 4.80 -0.59
C PRO A 303 -2.27 6.20 -0.96
N VAL A 304 -2.46 7.18 -0.08
CA VAL A 304 -2.02 8.57 -0.25
C VAL A 304 -0.49 8.60 -0.20
N LEU A 305 0.10 8.06 0.87
CA LEU A 305 1.55 7.97 1.05
C LEU A 305 2.22 7.15 -0.07
N LEU A 306 1.60 6.05 -0.49
CA LEU A 306 2.06 5.29 -1.66
C LEU A 306 2.10 6.14 -2.94
N SER A 307 1.13 7.04 -3.12
CA SER A 307 1.06 7.92 -4.30
C SER A 307 2.03 9.10 -4.21
N LEU A 308 2.38 9.54 -3.00
CA LEU A 308 3.38 10.59 -2.74
C LEU A 308 4.82 10.06 -2.72
N THR A 309 5.03 8.75 -2.54
CA THR A 309 6.33 8.10 -2.64
C THR A 309 6.59 7.66 -4.09
N THR A 310 6.96 8.59 -4.98
CA THR A 310 7.30 8.29 -6.38
C THR A 310 8.70 8.80 -6.72
N GLU A 311 9.25 8.30 -7.83
CA GLU A 311 10.56 8.73 -8.34
C GLU A 311 10.59 10.24 -8.64
N ALA A 312 9.46 10.82 -9.06
CA ALA A 312 9.32 12.27 -9.25
C ALA A 312 9.61 13.06 -7.97
N PHE A 313 9.12 12.61 -6.81
CA PHE A 313 9.34 13.30 -5.54
C PHE A 313 10.76 13.07 -4.98
N PHE A 314 11.35 11.88 -5.19
CA PHE A 314 12.75 11.66 -4.83
C PHE A 314 13.73 12.47 -5.68
N SER A 315 13.51 12.54 -7.00
CA SER A 315 14.40 13.25 -7.92
C SER A 315 14.43 14.77 -7.74
N LYS A 316 13.41 15.33 -7.09
CA LYS A 316 13.32 16.76 -6.74
C LYS A 316 13.59 17.04 -5.26
N ASP A 317 14.12 16.07 -4.51
CA ASP A 317 14.44 16.18 -3.07
C ASP A 317 13.24 16.57 -2.17
N PHE A 318 12.00 16.25 -2.59
CA PHE A 318 10.82 16.41 -1.72
C PHE A 318 10.82 15.36 -0.60
N LEU A 319 11.43 14.20 -0.86
CA LEU A 319 11.61 13.10 0.08
C LEU A 319 13.07 13.07 0.55
N SER A 320 13.32 13.57 1.77
CA SER A 320 14.63 13.50 2.44
C SER A 320 14.78 12.24 3.28
N VAL A 321 16.01 11.99 3.76
CA VAL A 321 16.30 10.88 4.69
C VAL A 321 15.42 11.01 5.93
N ASP A 322 15.34 12.22 6.52
CA ASP A 322 14.59 12.48 7.74
C ASP A 322 13.10 12.16 7.58
N ILE A 323 12.47 12.66 6.52
CA ILE A 323 11.03 12.48 6.28
C ILE A 323 10.71 11.01 6.00
N CYS A 324 11.57 10.29 5.28
CA CYS A 324 11.40 8.86 5.08
C CYS A 324 11.61 8.09 6.39
N GLN A 325 12.61 8.44 7.19
CA GLN A 325 12.85 7.83 8.50
C GLN A 325 11.65 8.01 9.44
N GLU A 326 11.09 9.22 9.53
CA GLU A 326 9.89 9.52 10.30
C GLU A 326 8.70 8.66 9.86
N LEU A 327 8.49 8.51 8.55
CA LEU A 327 7.44 7.64 8.03
C LEU A 327 7.68 6.17 8.39
N LEU A 328 8.90 5.66 8.21
CA LEU A 328 9.22 4.28 8.56
C LEU A 328 8.98 4.01 10.05
N GLN A 329 9.36 4.95 10.93
CA GLN A 329 9.04 4.87 12.35
C GLN A 329 7.52 4.89 12.60
N ALA A 330 6.79 5.80 11.96
CA ALA A 330 5.33 5.87 12.08
C ALA A 330 4.65 4.55 11.70
N LEU A 331 5.13 3.87 10.66
CA LEU A 331 4.61 2.58 10.20
C LEU A 331 4.87 1.43 11.18
N ILE A 332 5.95 1.49 11.98
CA ILE A 332 6.22 0.49 13.04
C ILE A 332 5.17 0.59 14.15
N TYR A 333 4.74 1.81 14.48
CA TYR A 333 3.77 2.06 15.56
C TYR A 333 2.31 2.03 15.11
N ALA A 334 2.03 2.20 13.82
CA ALA A 334 0.67 2.27 13.32
C ALA A 334 0.01 0.88 13.25
N ASP A 335 -1.23 0.77 13.73
CA ASP A 335 -2.05 -0.43 13.58
C ASP A 335 -2.70 -0.43 12.18
N CYS A 336 -1.92 -0.79 11.16
CA CYS A 336 -2.27 -0.78 9.75
C CYS A 336 -2.43 -2.19 9.17
N SER A 337 -3.13 -2.32 8.05
CA SER A 337 -3.12 -3.56 7.26
C SER A 337 -1.72 -3.85 6.71
N GLY A 338 -1.30 -5.12 6.73
CA GLY A 338 0.07 -5.49 6.37
C GLY A 338 0.46 -5.22 4.92
N ALA A 339 -0.44 -5.53 3.96
CA ALA A 339 -0.11 -5.44 2.54
C ALA A 339 0.29 -4.02 2.08
N PRO A 340 -0.48 -2.94 2.36
CA PRO A 340 -0.09 -1.60 1.97
C PRO A 340 1.21 -1.11 2.65
N VAL A 341 1.48 -1.55 3.89
CA VAL A 341 2.73 -1.21 4.60
C VAL A 341 3.93 -1.86 3.90
N VAL A 342 3.83 -3.15 3.56
CA VAL A 342 4.89 -3.87 2.82
C VAL A 342 5.17 -3.21 1.47
N SER A 343 4.13 -2.86 0.72
CA SER A 343 4.30 -2.21 -0.58
C SER A 343 4.90 -0.81 -0.44
N LEU A 344 4.52 -0.03 0.59
CA LEU A 344 5.07 1.30 0.84
C LEU A 344 6.55 1.23 1.23
N PHE A 345 6.88 0.34 2.17
CA PHE A 345 8.26 0.06 2.56
C PHE A 345 9.11 -0.34 1.36
N SER A 346 8.67 -1.35 0.60
CA SER A 346 9.40 -1.85 -0.58
C SER A 346 9.61 -0.74 -1.63
N LYS A 347 8.62 0.15 -1.81
CA LYS A 347 8.71 1.29 -2.71
C LYS A 347 9.74 2.32 -2.23
N ILE A 348 9.80 2.64 -0.94
CA ILE A 348 10.82 3.53 -0.37
C ILE A 348 12.21 2.96 -0.60
N ILE A 349 12.44 1.70 -0.22
CA ILE A 349 13.73 1.02 -0.36
C ILE A 349 14.23 0.98 -1.81
N ARG A 350 13.31 0.79 -2.76
CA ARG A 350 13.64 0.74 -4.18
C ARG A 350 13.98 2.11 -4.77
N LEU A 351 13.28 3.17 -4.34
CA LEU A 351 13.35 4.48 -4.99
C LEU A 351 14.22 5.50 -4.26
N CYS A 352 14.53 5.31 -2.97
CA CYS A 352 15.35 6.26 -2.24
C CYS A 352 16.76 6.36 -2.85
N PRO A 353 17.47 7.50 -2.73
CA PRO A 353 18.87 7.65 -3.14
C PRO A 353 19.86 6.78 -2.35
N ASP A 354 21.01 6.41 -2.95
CA ASP A 354 22.01 5.52 -2.31
C ASP A 354 22.57 6.09 -1.00
N LYS A 355 22.74 7.43 -0.95
CA LYS A 355 23.16 8.18 0.24
C LYS A 355 22.34 7.87 1.50
N PHE A 356 21.09 7.40 1.37
CA PHE A 356 20.25 7.05 2.52
C PHE A 356 20.80 5.85 3.29
N PHE A 357 21.49 4.91 2.61
CA PHE A 357 22.07 3.72 3.25
C PHE A 357 23.41 4.00 3.94
N GLU A 358 23.94 5.21 3.81
CA GLU A 358 25.11 5.70 4.55
C GLU A 358 24.72 6.17 5.97
N GLU A 359 23.48 6.64 6.14
CA GLU A 359 22.95 7.13 7.41
C GLU A 359 22.53 5.96 8.33
N GLU A 360 23.19 5.83 9.49
CA GLU A 360 22.98 4.69 10.41
C GLU A 360 21.55 4.63 10.95
N ASP A 361 20.94 5.78 11.26
CA ASP A 361 19.59 5.87 11.83
C ASP A 361 18.53 5.38 10.84
N PHE A 362 18.64 5.77 9.57
CA PHE A 362 17.75 5.32 8.50
C PHE A 362 17.85 3.80 8.32
N VAL A 363 19.08 3.26 8.25
CA VAL A 363 19.31 1.82 8.12
C VAL A 363 18.71 1.06 9.28
N PHE A 364 18.87 1.54 10.52
CA PHE A 364 18.33 0.87 11.71
C PHE A 364 16.80 0.80 11.66
N VAL A 365 16.13 1.92 11.41
CA VAL A 365 14.67 1.97 11.32
C VAL A 365 14.16 1.11 10.16
N ALA A 366 14.84 1.12 9.02
CA ALA A 366 14.48 0.26 7.89
C ALA A 366 14.56 -1.23 8.25
N LEU A 367 15.59 -1.65 8.99
CA LEU A 367 15.75 -3.03 9.47
C LEU A 367 14.68 -3.41 10.51
N GLU A 368 14.30 -2.48 11.38
CA GLU A 368 13.26 -2.69 12.37
C GLU A 368 11.88 -2.88 11.72
N LEU A 369 11.48 -1.98 10.82
CA LEU A 369 10.23 -2.12 10.08
C LEU A 369 10.25 -3.36 9.20
N TYR A 370 11.39 -3.68 8.57
CA TYR A 370 11.54 -4.91 7.81
C TYR A 370 11.26 -6.15 8.66
N SER A 371 11.87 -6.24 9.85
CA SER A 371 11.63 -7.35 10.78
C SER A 371 10.16 -7.44 11.18
N HIS A 372 9.54 -6.30 11.46
CA HIS A 372 8.11 -6.22 11.79
C HIS A 372 7.23 -6.75 10.64
N CYS A 373 7.43 -6.26 9.41
CA CYS A 373 6.71 -6.70 8.22
C CYS A 373 6.93 -8.19 7.94
N LEU A 374 8.18 -8.67 8.03
CA LEU A 374 8.49 -10.08 7.80
C LEU A 374 7.80 -10.97 8.85
N ALA A 375 7.86 -10.61 10.14
CA ALA A 375 7.18 -11.36 11.18
C ALA A 375 5.65 -11.41 10.96
N MET A 376 5.06 -10.30 10.52
CA MET A 376 3.64 -10.20 10.21
C MET A 376 3.24 -11.14 9.07
N VAL A 377 3.95 -11.09 7.93
CA VAL A 377 3.66 -11.92 6.75
C VAL A 377 3.92 -13.40 7.02
N LEU A 378 4.97 -13.75 7.76
CA LEU A 378 5.26 -15.15 8.08
C LEU A 378 4.19 -15.77 8.99
N ARG A 379 3.63 -14.99 9.91
CA ARG A 379 2.61 -15.44 10.88
C ARG A 379 1.17 -15.36 10.37
N SER A 380 0.93 -14.75 9.20
CA SER A 380 -0.41 -14.56 8.67
C SER A 380 -1.12 -15.91 8.49
N ARG A 381 -2.35 -16.01 9.01
CA ARG A 381 -3.20 -17.21 8.87
C ARG A 381 -4.14 -17.00 7.69
N ASP A 382 -4.16 -17.95 6.75
CA ASP A 382 -5.19 -17.99 5.71
C ASP A 382 -6.56 -18.14 6.40
N GLY A 383 -7.34 -17.05 6.49
CA GLY A 383 -8.62 -17.07 7.19
C GLY A 383 -9.27 -15.71 7.47
N ASN A 384 -8.53 -14.60 7.49
CA ASN A 384 -9.16 -13.27 7.51
C ASN A 384 -9.38 -12.80 6.07
N SER A 385 -10.63 -12.72 5.65
CA SER A 385 -11.11 -12.45 4.28
C SER A 385 -10.74 -11.07 3.71
N GLN A 386 -9.84 -10.31 4.35
CA GLN A 386 -9.54 -8.91 4.03
C GLN A 386 -8.04 -8.61 3.83
N GLU A 387 -7.14 -9.58 4.01
CA GLU A 387 -5.71 -9.41 3.75
C GLU A 387 -5.31 -10.13 2.46
N LEU A 388 -4.53 -9.46 1.59
CA LEU A 388 -3.92 -10.09 0.42
C LEU A 388 -3.14 -11.34 0.88
N PRO A 389 -3.24 -12.48 0.16
CA PRO A 389 -2.56 -13.70 0.58
C PRO A 389 -1.05 -13.48 0.68
N SER A 390 -0.43 -14.08 1.71
CA SER A 390 1.02 -13.99 2.00
C SER A 390 1.91 -14.28 0.77
N ASN A 391 1.41 -15.11 -0.14
CA ASN A 391 2.07 -15.49 -1.39
C ASN A 391 2.43 -14.31 -2.30
N ASN A 392 1.71 -13.19 -2.23
CA ASN A 392 2.01 -12.00 -3.02
C ASN A 392 3.00 -11.05 -2.34
N LEU A 393 3.06 -11.06 -1.01
CA LEU A 393 3.90 -10.14 -0.21
C LEU A 393 5.32 -10.66 0.02
N LEU A 394 5.50 -11.99 0.09
CA LEU A 394 6.82 -12.60 0.28
C LEU A 394 7.81 -12.27 -0.84
N PRO A 395 7.44 -12.29 -2.14
CA PRO A 395 8.33 -11.84 -3.22
C PRO A 395 8.71 -10.37 -3.10
N GLU A 396 7.78 -9.48 -2.72
CA GLU A 396 8.06 -8.06 -2.52
C GLU A 396 9.10 -7.85 -1.41
N LEU A 397 8.92 -8.50 -0.25
CA LEU A 397 9.89 -8.44 0.85
C LEU A 397 11.25 -9.03 0.46
N SER A 398 11.26 -10.11 -0.32
CA SER A 398 12.51 -10.73 -0.80
C SER A 398 13.27 -9.77 -1.73
N SER A 399 12.58 -9.12 -2.66
CA SER A 399 13.14 -8.11 -3.55
C SER A 399 13.64 -6.87 -2.80
N ALA A 400 12.89 -6.41 -1.79
CA ALA A 400 13.33 -5.32 -0.93
C ALA A 400 14.61 -5.69 -0.16
N SER A 401 14.73 -6.92 0.33
CA SER A 401 15.92 -7.42 1.04
C SER A 401 17.16 -7.43 0.14
N GLU A 402 17.01 -7.93 -1.09
CA GLU A 402 18.08 -7.92 -2.10
C GLU A 402 18.50 -6.49 -2.44
N THR A 403 17.53 -5.58 -2.61
CA THR A 403 17.79 -4.17 -2.89
C THR A 403 18.56 -3.51 -1.75
N MET A 404 18.12 -3.69 -0.50
CA MET A 404 18.83 -3.18 0.69
C MET A 404 20.25 -3.73 0.75
N GLY A 405 20.41 -5.05 0.66
CA GLY A 405 21.71 -5.68 0.80
C GLY A 405 22.69 -5.32 -0.31
N CYS A 406 22.22 -5.07 -1.53
CA CYS A 406 23.06 -4.56 -2.62
C CYS A 406 23.63 -3.17 -2.34
N ARG A 407 22.85 -2.30 -1.68
CA ARG A 407 23.15 -0.87 -1.45
C ARG A 407 23.84 -0.60 -0.11
N MET A 408 23.70 -1.50 0.84
CA MET A 408 24.33 -1.41 2.16
C MET A 408 25.83 -1.74 2.14
N ASN A 409 26.58 -1.10 3.04
CA ASN A 409 27.94 -1.52 3.38
C ASN A 409 27.96 -2.90 4.06
N ASN A 410 29.14 -3.52 4.17
CA ASN A 410 29.27 -4.88 4.71
C ASN A 410 28.77 -5.00 6.17
N LYS A 411 29.03 -3.99 7.02
CA LYS A 411 28.54 -3.94 8.41
C LYS A 411 27.02 -4.05 8.47
N HIS A 412 26.30 -3.28 7.64
CA HIS A 412 24.84 -3.26 7.61
C HIS A 412 24.25 -4.48 6.90
N LEU A 413 24.91 -4.99 5.86
CA LEU A 413 24.53 -6.22 5.18
C LEU A 413 24.47 -7.41 6.14
N TRP A 414 25.50 -7.60 6.99
CA TRP A 414 25.50 -8.71 7.93
C TRP A 414 24.45 -8.55 9.04
N LYS A 415 24.13 -7.31 9.45
CA LYS A 415 22.98 -7.05 10.33
C LYS A 415 21.66 -7.43 9.67
N LEU A 416 21.44 -7.08 8.40
CA LEU A 416 20.26 -7.50 7.63
C LEU A 416 20.13 -9.03 7.62
N MET A 417 21.22 -9.75 7.34
CA MET A 417 21.25 -11.22 7.37
C MET A 417 20.84 -11.78 8.73
N MET A 418 21.34 -11.19 9.82
CA MET A 418 20.96 -11.62 11.17
C MET A 418 19.49 -11.31 11.50
N VAL A 419 18.95 -10.18 11.03
CA VAL A 419 17.53 -9.83 11.21
C VAL A 419 16.63 -10.79 10.44
N LEU A 420 16.96 -11.09 9.18
CA LEU A 420 16.27 -12.07 8.33
C LEU A 420 16.15 -13.42 9.05
N LEU A 421 17.30 -13.96 9.46
CA LEU A 421 17.39 -15.29 10.07
C LEU A 421 16.72 -15.35 11.45
N SER A 422 16.95 -14.34 12.29
CA SER A 422 16.36 -14.31 13.64
C SER A 422 14.84 -14.13 13.59
N THR A 423 14.31 -13.30 12.68
CA THR A 423 12.87 -13.10 12.51
C THR A 423 12.18 -14.38 12.01
N SER A 424 12.79 -15.10 11.05
CA SER A 424 12.28 -16.40 10.60
C SER A 424 12.27 -17.43 11.72
N HIS A 425 13.35 -17.50 12.51
CA HIS A 425 13.44 -18.42 13.65
C HIS A 425 12.42 -18.11 14.76
N GLN A 426 12.29 -16.84 15.13
CA GLN A 426 11.32 -16.43 16.16
C GLN A 426 9.88 -16.68 15.71
N SER A 427 9.58 -16.48 14.43
CA SER A 427 8.23 -16.70 13.90
C SER A 427 7.83 -18.17 13.89
N SER A 428 8.76 -19.09 13.64
CA SER A 428 8.49 -20.54 13.75
C SER A 428 8.29 -20.99 15.20
N GLN A 429 9.05 -20.43 16.15
CA GLN A 429 8.90 -20.74 17.57
C GLN A 429 7.56 -20.23 18.15
N LEU A 430 7.15 -19.02 17.77
CA LEU A 430 5.95 -18.38 18.32
C LEU A 430 4.66 -18.93 17.70
N VAL A 431 4.69 -19.32 16.42
CA VAL A 431 3.53 -19.84 15.69
C VAL A 431 3.96 -21.11 14.95
N SER A 432 3.66 -22.26 15.55
CA SER A 432 4.10 -23.57 15.07
C SER A 432 3.12 -24.20 14.05
N THR A 433 2.51 -23.41 13.16
CA THR A 433 1.52 -23.90 12.18
C THR A 433 2.16 -24.34 10.87
N ASP A 434 1.53 -25.29 10.18
CA ASP A 434 1.96 -25.76 8.85
C ASP A 434 2.04 -24.59 7.84
N GLN A 435 1.13 -23.62 7.92
CA GLN A 435 1.13 -22.42 7.09
C GLN A 435 2.35 -21.51 7.36
N CYS A 436 2.67 -21.27 8.63
CA CYS A 436 3.84 -20.48 9.02
C CYS A 436 5.13 -21.13 8.48
N LEU A 437 5.25 -22.45 8.63
CA LEU A 437 6.38 -23.21 8.08
C LEU A 437 6.45 -23.10 6.55
N SER A 438 5.31 -23.22 5.85
CA SER A 438 5.23 -23.04 4.40
C SER A 438 5.68 -21.64 3.97
N ASN A 439 5.20 -20.58 4.66
CA ASN A 439 5.59 -19.19 4.39
C ASN A 439 7.09 -18.96 4.60
N ILE A 440 7.67 -19.47 5.70
CA ILE A 440 9.10 -19.35 5.98
C ILE A 440 9.92 -20.02 4.89
N ILE A 441 9.51 -21.19 4.43
CA ILE A 441 10.27 -21.93 3.41
C ILE A 441 10.14 -21.27 2.04
N SER A 442 8.96 -20.77 1.69
CA SER A 442 8.75 -19.95 0.49
C SER A 442 9.65 -18.70 0.51
N PHE A 443 9.71 -18.01 1.65
CA PHE A 443 10.59 -16.87 1.85
C PHE A 443 12.07 -17.23 1.72
N LEU A 444 12.53 -18.28 2.42
CA LEU A 444 13.92 -18.75 2.37
C LEU A 444 14.32 -19.16 0.95
N HIS A 445 13.41 -19.81 0.21
CA HIS A 445 13.63 -20.18 -1.19
C HIS A 445 13.93 -18.95 -2.06
N ASN A 446 13.25 -17.83 -1.85
CA ASN A 446 13.47 -16.60 -2.60
C ASN A 446 14.78 -15.90 -2.24
N ILE A 447 15.18 -15.89 -0.96
CA ILE A 447 16.32 -15.06 -0.48
C ILE A 447 17.66 -15.80 -0.45
N LEU A 448 17.67 -17.14 -0.32
CA LEU A 448 18.91 -17.93 -0.22
C LEU A 448 19.88 -17.74 -1.41
N PRO A 449 19.44 -17.65 -2.68
CA PRO A 449 20.34 -17.37 -3.80
C PRO A 449 21.12 -16.06 -3.60
N PHE A 450 20.44 -15.01 -3.14
CA PHE A 450 21.06 -13.73 -2.81
C PHE A 450 22.04 -13.85 -1.64
N MET A 451 21.65 -14.53 -0.55
CA MET A 451 22.55 -14.74 0.60
C MET A 451 23.85 -15.44 0.21
N LYS A 452 23.75 -16.53 -0.57
CA LYS A 452 24.93 -17.27 -1.07
C LYS A 452 25.84 -16.40 -1.92
N LYS A 453 25.26 -15.56 -2.79
CA LYS A 453 26.01 -14.57 -3.58
C LYS A 453 26.77 -13.60 -2.67
N CYS A 454 26.14 -13.07 -1.63
CA CYS A 454 26.80 -12.18 -0.67
C CYS A 454 27.98 -12.85 0.04
N PHE A 455 27.83 -14.11 0.49
CA PHE A 455 28.92 -14.86 1.13
C PHE A 455 30.11 -15.09 0.18
N ARG A 456 29.85 -15.28 -1.13
CA ARG A 456 30.89 -15.46 -2.14
C ARG A 456 31.62 -14.16 -2.48
N GLU A 457 30.89 -13.07 -2.65
CA GLU A 457 31.42 -11.83 -3.25
C GLU A 457 31.87 -10.78 -2.22
N ARG A 458 31.32 -10.78 -0.99
CA ARG A 458 31.51 -9.68 -0.02
C ARG A 458 32.13 -10.10 1.32
N ALA A 459 32.56 -11.35 1.45
CA ALA A 459 33.23 -11.85 2.65
C ALA A 459 34.72 -11.41 2.65
N GLU A 460 35.00 -10.14 2.91
CA GLU A 460 36.39 -9.68 3.09
C GLU A 460 36.94 -10.06 4.47
N PRO A 461 38.18 -10.57 4.56
CA PRO A 461 38.82 -10.91 5.82
C PRO A 461 39.41 -9.65 6.48
N GLY A 462 38.67 -8.98 7.38
CA GLY A 462 39.30 -7.89 8.13
C GLY A 462 38.48 -7.09 9.13
N ASP A 463 37.17 -6.95 8.98
CA ASP A 463 36.43 -5.98 9.81
C ASP A 463 35.81 -6.62 11.07
N VAL A 464 36.12 -6.04 12.23
CA VAL A 464 35.90 -6.60 13.58
C VAL A 464 34.43 -6.54 14.02
N HIS A 465 33.58 -5.83 13.28
CA HIS A 465 32.19 -5.62 13.63
C HIS A 465 31.26 -6.31 12.62
N THR A 466 30.66 -7.43 13.07
CA THR A 466 29.78 -8.38 12.35
C THR A 466 30.47 -9.19 11.25
N ASN A 467 31.00 -10.34 11.65
CA ASN A 467 31.73 -11.26 10.79
C ASN A 467 30.76 -12.14 9.95
N PRO A 468 30.94 -12.26 8.61
CA PRO A 468 30.18 -13.16 7.74
C PRO A 468 30.01 -14.58 8.31
N GLN A 469 31.00 -15.06 9.05
CA GLN A 469 30.98 -16.37 9.69
C GLN A 469 29.81 -16.54 10.68
N VAL A 470 29.43 -15.49 11.40
CA VAL A 470 28.32 -15.53 12.35
C VAL A 470 26.98 -15.65 11.61
N ALA A 471 26.80 -14.87 10.54
CA ALA A 471 25.60 -14.94 9.71
C ALA A 471 25.48 -16.31 9.01
N LEU A 472 26.60 -16.85 8.53
CA LEU A 472 26.64 -18.17 7.91
C LEU A 472 26.31 -19.28 8.92
N GLY A 473 26.90 -19.24 10.11
CA GLY A 473 26.59 -20.16 11.21
C GLY A 473 25.12 -20.10 11.60
N ALA A 474 24.55 -18.89 11.74
CA ALA A 474 23.14 -18.69 12.04
C ALA A 474 22.22 -19.27 10.95
N LEU A 475 22.59 -19.13 9.68
CA LEU A 475 21.83 -19.72 8.57
C LEU A 475 21.84 -21.25 8.63
N ILE A 476 23.01 -21.85 8.83
CA ILE A 476 23.14 -23.31 8.95
C ILE A 476 22.34 -23.80 10.16
N SER A 477 22.41 -23.13 11.31
CA SER A 477 21.63 -23.48 12.49
C SER A 477 20.11 -23.34 12.27
N LEU A 478 19.65 -22.35 11.50
CA LEU A 478 18.24 -22.22 11.15
C LEU A 478 17.76 -23.39 10.28
N LEU A 479 18.53 -23.77 9.27
CA LEU A 479 18.21 -24.93 8.43
C LEU A 479 18.27 -26.24 9.23
N ALA A 480 19.25 -26.38 10.14
CA ALA A 480 19.35 -27.50 11.06
C ALA A 480 18.09 -27.63 11.92
N TYR A 481 17.63 -26.51 12.49
CA TYR A 481 16.42 -26.44 13.29
C TYR A 481 15.22 -26.96 12.50
N PHE A 482 15.01 -26.50 11.27
CA PHE A 482 13.90 -26.98 10.43
C PHE A 482 14.03 -28.46 10.05
N CYS A 483 15.24 -28.95 9.75
CA CYS A 483 15.46 -30.37 9.53
C CYS A 483 15.04 -31.20 10.75
N THR A 484 15.47 -30.80 11.96
CA THR A 484 15.12 -31.52 13.20
C THR A 484 13.64 -31.42 13.55
N GLU A 485 13.02 -30.25 13.37
CA GLU A 485 11.61 -30.01 13.68
C GLU A 485 10.70 -30.78 12.74
N CYS A 486 11.01 -30.79 11.44
CA CYS A 486 10.25 -31.58 10.46
C CYS A 486 10.38 -33.09 10.72
N ASP A 487 11.57 -33.59 11.01
CA ASP A 487 11.79 -35.02 11.30
C ASP A 487 11.04 -35.45 12.56
N ASN A 488 11.08 -34.63 13.62
CA ASN A 488 10.30 -34.85 14.84
C ASN A 488 8.80 -34.88 14.57
N ARG A 489 8.24 -33.90 13.85
CA ARG A 489 6.80 -33.87 13.52
C ARG A 489 6.37 -35.02 12.63
N ILE A 490 7.21 -35.42 11.66
CA ILE A 490 6.97 -36.58 10.81
C ILE A 490 6.95 -37.87 11.65
N SER A 491 7.84 -37.99 12.64
CA SER A 491 7.87 -39.16 13.54
C SER A 491 6.61 -39.29 14.41
N MET A 492 5.96 -38.16 14.72
CA MET A 492 4.72 -38.10 15.51
C MET A 492 3.45 -38.26 14.67
N LEU A 493 3.54 -38.20 13.32
CA LEU A 493 2.39 -38.33 12.43
C LEU A 493 2.01 -39.81 12.23
N GLU A 494 0.83 -40.19 12.71
CA GLU A 494 0.28 -41.55 12.54
C GLU A 494 -0.08 -41.87 11.06
N ASN A 495 -0.46 -40.85 10.28
CA ASN A 495 -0.89 -41.00 8.89
C ASN A 495 0.11 -40.38 7.91
N LYS A 496 0.90 -41.24 7.25
CA LYS A 496 1.92 -40.89 6.24
C LYS A 496 1.35 -40.47 4.87
N ILE A 497 0.03 -40.27 4.76
CA ILE A 497 -0.67 -39.82 3.53
C ILE A 497 -1.31 -38.43 3.73
N SER A 498 -1.18 -37.83 4.93
CA SER A 498 -1.74 -36.49 5.20
C SER A 498 -1.05 -35.37 4.40
N ASP A 499 -1.79 -34.29 4.13
CA ASP A 499 -1.22 -33.09 3.50
C ASP A 499 -0.07 -32.48 4.33
N SER A 500 -0.17 -32.55 5.66
CA SER A 500 0.89 -32.16 6.59
C SER A 500 2.15 -33.00 6.43
N TYR A 501 2.05 -34.33 6.28
CA TYR A 501 3.21 -35.18 6.00
C TYR A 501 3.90 -34.77 4.69
N ARG A 502 3.11 -34.55 3.64
CA ARG A 502 3.63 -34.14 2.32
C ARG A 502 4.33 -32.78 2.38
N LEU A 503 3.78 -31.82 3.13
CA LEU A 503 4.39 -30.52 3.34
C LEU A 503 5.72 -30.64 4.11
N LEU A 504 5.72 -31.29 5.27
CA LEU A 504 6.91 -31.45 6.10
C LEU A 504 8.03 -32.20 5.37
N ALA A 505 7.70 -33.22 4.57
CA ALA A 505 8.68 -33.93 3.75
C ALA A 505 9.30 -33.02 2.67
N LYS A 506 8.52 -32.15 2.02
CA LYS A 506 9.04 -31.14 1.08
C LYS A 506 9.98 -30.15 1.75
N ILE A 507 9.62 -29.70 2.95
CA ILE A 507 10.45 -28.77 3.74
C ILE A 507 11.78 -29.43 4.10
N LEU A 508 11.74 -30.66 4.63
CA LEU A 508 12.93 -31.41 4.98
C LEU A 508 13.86 -31.64 3.78
N PHE A 509 13.27 -31.97 2.62
CA PHE A 509 14.01 -32.12 1.36
C PHE A 509 14.69 -30.82 0.95
N PHE A 510 13.97 -29.70 0.98
CA PHE A 510 14.51 -28.38 0.66
C PHE A 510 15.66 -28.01 1.60
N CYS A 511 15.46 -28.05 2.92
CA CYS A 511 16.48 -27.67 3.90
C CYS A 511 17.74 -28.54 3.79
N SER A 512 17.58 -29.86 3.55
CA SER A 512 18.71 -30.76 3.40
C SER A 512 19.53 -30.45 2.13
N GLY A 513 18.85 -30.17 1.01
CA GLY A 513 19.52 -29.74 -0.23
C GLY A 513 20.29 -28.42 -0.04
N GLU A 514 19.71 -27.47 0.69
CA GLU A 514 20.35 -26.19 1.00
C GLU A 514 21.56 -26.33 1.91
N VAL A 515 21.52 -27.22 2.92
CA VAL A 515 22.67 -27.53 3.78
C VAL A 515 23.84 -28.11 2.97
N ILE A 516 23.57 -28.99 2.00
CA ILE A 516 24.60 -29.53 1.09
C ILE A 516 25.21 -28.41 0.24
N ALA A 517 24.37 -27.53 -0.33
CA ALA A 517 24.84 -26.41 -1.12
C ALA A 517 25.70 -25.43 -0.30
N LEU A 518 25.33 -25.17 0.97
CA LEU A 518 26.12 -24.35 1.88
C LEU A 518 27.44 -25.02 2.28
N ALA A 519 27.47 -26.34 2.46
CA ALA A 519 28.72 -27.06 2.73
C ALA A 519 29.72 -26.90 1.58
N LYS A 520 29.25 -26.99 0.33
CA LYS A 520 30.07 -26.70 -0.86
C LYS A 520 30.55 -25.26 -0.89
N LEU A 521 29.67 -24.30 -0.60
CA LEU A 521 30.03 -22.88 -0.56
C LEU A 521 31.10 -22.58 0.50
N VAL A 522 30.97 -23.16 1.71
CA VAL A 522 31.98 -23.03 2.77
C VAL A 522 33.34 -23.54 2.28
N HIS A 523 33.35 -24.71 1.63
CA HIS A 523 34.57 -25.29 1.09
C HIS A 523 35.20 -24.43 -0.03
N GLU A 524 34.38 -23.88 -0.93
CA GLU A 524 34.82 -22.93 -1.96
C GLU A 524 35.47 -21.68 -1.35
N ILE A 525 34.86 -21.12 -0.28
CA ILE A 525 35.37 -19.93 0.41
C ILE A 525 36.68 -20.25 1.16
N GLU A 526 36.82 -21.43 1.77
CA GLU A 526 38.07 -21.87 2.41
C GLU A 526 39.20 -22.01 1.39
N PHE A 527 38.94 -22.66 0.25
CA PHE A 527 39.92 -22.84 -0.82
C PHE A 527 40.42 -21.51 -1.41
N LEU A 528 39.54 -20.52 -1.55
CA LEU A 528 39.91 -19.18 -2.02
C LEU A 528 40.75 -18.38 -1.00
N ASN A 529 40.73 -18.75 0.28
CA ASN A 529 41.41 -18.04 1.38
C ASN A 529 42.76 -18.65 1.79
N GLU A 530 43.28 -19.67 1.09
CA GLU A 530 44.55 -20.35 1.41
C GLU A 530 45.80 -19.44 1.45
N ASN A 531 45.68 -18.15 1.10
CA ASN A 531 46.75 -17.14 1.28
C ASN A 531 46.68 -16.36 2.62
N GLY A 532 45.71 -16.63 3.52
CA GLY A 532 45.51 -15.87 4.77
C GLY A 532 45.13 -16.71 6.00
N ALA A 533 46.11 -17.11 6.78
CA ALA A 533 46.04 -18.12 7.86
C ALA A 533 45.23 -17.78 9.15
N LYS A 534 44.16 -16.97 9.10
CA LYS A 534 43.41 -16.57 10.33
C LYS A 534 41.90 -16.86 10.34
N ASN A 535 41.27 -17.21 9.22
CA ASN A 535 39.82 -17.45 9.16
C ASN A 535 39.39 -18.93 9.20
N ASP A 536 40.32 -19.89 9.22
CA ASP A 536 40.05 -21.32 9.02
C ASP A 536 39.25 -22.01 10.13
N VAL A 537 39.38 -21.58 11.40
CA VAL A 537 38.83 -22.35 12.52
C VAL A 537 37.29 -22.29 12.58
N HIS A 538 36.70 -21.14 12.23
CA HIS A 538 35.25 -20.95 12.30
C HIS A 538 34.51 -21.48 11.07
N MET A 539 35.11 -21.39 9.88
CA MET A 539 34.54 -21.96 8.64
C MET A 539 34.52 -23.49 8.70
N CYS A 540 35.58 -24.10 9.25
CA CYS A 540 35.65 -25.54 9.47
C CYS A 540 34.56 -26.03 10.45
N GLY A 541 34.20 -25.20 11.45
CA GLY A 541 33.08 -25.45 12.36
C GLY A 541 31.73 -25.49 11.65
N SER A 542 31.46 -24.52 10.77
CA SER A 542 30.26 -24.46 9.93
C SER A 542 30.16 -25.66 8.98
N PHE A 543 31.27 -26.05 8.34
CA PHE A 543 31.33 -27.23 7.47
C PHE A 543 31.01 -28.53 8.23
N ARG A 544 31.63 -28.74 9.40
CA ARG A 544 31.33 -29.89 10.26
C ARG A 544 29.88 -29.92 10.71
N HIS A 545 29.30 -28.75 11.00
CA HIS A 545 27.89 -28.66 11.38
C HIS A 545 26.97 -29.11 10.22
N CYS A 546 27.24 -28.68 8.99
CA CYS A 546 26.53 -29.17 7.80
C CYS A 546 26.63 -30.70 7.67
N ILE A 547 27.83 -31.27 7.81
CA ILE A 547 28.03 -32.74 7.73
C ILE A 547 27.22 -33.46 8.82
N HIS A 548 27.23 -32.96 10.05
CA HIS A 548 26.46 -33.55 11.14
C HIS A 548 24.95 -33.54 10.86
N ILE A 549 24.42 -32.47 10.28
CA ILE A 549 23.00 -32.37 9.89
C ILE A 549 22.69 -33.40 8.80
N ILE A 550 23.51 -33.48 7.76
CA ILE A 550 23.34 -34.45 6.66
C ILE A 550 23.36 -35.88 7.20
N GLN A 551 24.32 -36.20 8.07
CA GLN A 551 24.40 -37.52 8.71
C GLN A 551 23.20 -37.81 9.62
N GLY A 552 22.69 -36.81 10.34
CA GLY A 552 21.49 -36.92 11.17
C GLY A 552 20.24 -37.22 10.33
N SER A 553 20.03 -36.47 9.25
CA SER A 553 18.90 -36.66 8.33
C SER A 553 18.95 -38.02 7.60
N LEU A 554 20.15 -38.53 7.28
CA LEU A 554 20.32 -39.86 6.67
C LEU A 554 20.06 -41.02 7.66
N ARG A 555 20.27 -40.79 8.96
CA ARG A 555 20.02 -41.75 10.05
C ARG A 555 18.56 -41.75 10.52
N SER A 556 17.72 -40.85 10.01
CA SER A 556 16.32 -40.79 10.40
C SER A 556 15.55 -42.04 9.93
N THR A 557 14.56 -42.45 10.72
CA THR A 557 13.84 -43.73 10.58
C THR A 557 12.94 -43.80 9.34
N ASN A 558 12.92 -42.77 8.50
CA ASN A 558 12.04 -42.68 7.34
C ASN A 558 12.77 -43.11 6.05
N MET A 559 12.62 -44.39 5.67
CA MET A 559 13.26 -44.99 4.47
C MET A 559 13.04 -44.19 3.17
N GLN A 560 11.92 -43.48 3.02
CA GLN A 560 11.69 -42.64 1.84
C GLN A 560 12.63 -41.43 1.82
N VAL A 561 12.75 -40.70 2.92
CA VAL A 561 13.66 -39.54 3.06
C VAL A 561 15.11 -39.97 2.84
N SER A 562 15.49 -41.12 3.40
CA SER A 562 16.83 -41.73 3.21
C SER A 562 17.11 -42.05 1.73
N ASN A 563 16.16 -42.66 1.01
CA ASN A 563 16.33 -42.94 -0.43
C ASN A 563 16.38 -41.67 -1.30
N TRP A 564 15.59 -40.64 -0.96
CA TRP A 564 15.60 -39.34 -1.66
C TRP A 564 16.90 -38.55 -1.41
N LEU A 565 17.40 -38.54 -0.18
CA LEU A 565 18.69 -37.95 0.18
C LEU A 565 19.83 -38.68 -0.51
N CYS A 566 19.80 -40.02 -0.57
CA CYS A 566 20.79 -40.81 -1.31
C CYS A 566 20.84 -40.44 -2.81
N LEU A 567 19.70 -40.12 -3.44
CA LEU A 567 19.64 -39.66 -4.83
C LEU A 567 20.21 -38.24 -5.03
N LEU A 568 19.94 -37.31 -4.11
CA LEU A 568 20.51 -35.95 -4.11
C LEU A 568 22.03 -35.94 -3.84
N CYS A 569 22.46 -36.86 -2.98
CA CYS A 569 23.84 -37.02 -2.55
C CYS A 569 24.69 -37.82 -3.55
N ALA A 570 24.12 -38.75 -4.32
CA ALA A 570 24.86 -39.62 -5.23
C ALA A 570 25.78 -38.89 -6.25
N PRO A 571 25.36 -37.79 -6.91
CA PRO A 571 26.26 -37.04 -7.79
C PRO A 571 27.13 -36.00 -7.07
N ASN A 572 26.89 -35.73 -5.77
CA ASN A 572 27.57 -34.67 -5.02
C ASN A 572 28.58 -35.19 -3.98
N ILE A 573 28.45 -36.45 -3.55
CA ILE A 573 29.35 -37.11 -2.60
C ILE A 573 30.62 -37.63 -3.31
N SER A 574 30.57 -37.95 -4.62
CA SER A 574 31.78 -38.35 -5.36
C SER A 574 32.85 -37.26 -5.34
N ASP A 575 32.44 -35.99 -5.33
CA ASP A 575 33.34 -34.84 -5.42
C ASP A 575 33.80 -34.34 -4.04
N CYS A 576 33.01 -34.57 -2.97
CA CYS A 576 33.39 -34.19 -1.60
C CYS A 576 34.14 -35.28 -0.82
N VAL A 577 34.12 -36.55 -1.25
CA VAL A 577 34.80 -37.67 -0.57
C VAL A 577 36.13 -38.04 -1.25
N SER A 578 36.46 -37.41 -2.38
CA SER A 578 37.71 -37.63 -3.12
C SER A 578 38.83 -36.61 -2.84
N SER A 579 38.63 -35.68 -1.89
CA SER A 579 39.64 -34.69 -1.45
C SER A 579 39.95 -34.78 0.03
#